data_AF-A0A7K2KM61-F1
#
_entry.id   AF-A0A7K2KM61-F1
#
_cell.length_a   1.000
_cell.length_b   1.000
_cell.length_c   1.000
_cell.angle_alpha   90.00
_cell.angle_beta   90.00
_cell.angle_gamma   90.00
#
_symmetry.space_group_name_H-M   'P 1'
#
loop_
_entity.id
_entity.type
_entity.pdbx_description
1 polymer ?
#
loop_
_entity_poly.entity_id
_entity_poly.type
_entity_poly.pdbx_seq_one_letter_code
_entity_poly.pdbx_strand_id
1 'polypeptide(L)' 'MSWFESFILGLVQGLTEFLPISSSAHLRLTAAFAGWEDPGAAFTAITQIGTETAVLIYF' A
#
# COMPACT_ATOMS: atom_id res chain seq x y z
N MET A 1 -13.63 2.14 0.43
CA MET A 1 -12.63 1.57 1.36
C MET A 1 -12.94 1.89 2.80
N SER A 2 -13.08 0.88 3.65
CA SER A 2 -13.21 1.06 5.10
C SER A 2 -11.87 1.37 5.77
N TRP A 3 -11.90 1.87 7.01
CA TRP A 3 -10.67 2.10 7.81
C TRP A 3 -9.86 0.81 8.00
N PHE A 4 -10.53 -0.33 8.14
CA PHE A 4 -9.88 -1.62 8.28
C PHE A 4 -9.14 -2.03 6.98
N GLU A 5 -9.79 -1.90 5.82
CA GLU A 5 -9.17 -2.14 4.51
C GLU A 5 -7.94 -1.24 4.31
N SER A 6 -8.08 0.06 4.58
CA SER A 6 -6.98 1.03 4.46
C SER A 6 -5.81 0.69 5.37
N PHE A 7 -6.06 0.23 6.59
CA PHE A 7 -5.01 -0.20 7.51
C PHE A 7 -4.25 -1.42 6.98
N ILE A 8 -4.96 -2.46 6.53
CA ILE A 8 -4.33 -3.67 5.99
C ILE A 8 -3.54 -3.35 4.72
N LEU A 9 -4.12 -2.59 3.79
CA LEU A 9 -3.45 -2.20 2.55
C LEU A 9 -2.25 -1.27 2.81
N GLY A 10 -2.34 -0.38 3.80
CA GLY A 10 -1.21 0.44 4.25
C GLY A 10 -0.05 -0.41 4.80
N LEU A 11 -0.34 -1.47 5.56
CA LEU A 11 0.69 -2.43 6.00
C LEU A 11 1.33 -3.15 4.81
N VAL A 12 0.52 -3.61 3.84
CA VAL A 12 1.05 -4.26 2.64
C VAL A 12 1.96 -3.30 1.85
N GLN A 13 1.54 -2.05 1.65
CA GLN A 13 2.37 -1.02 1.01
C GLN A 13 3.70 -0.85 1.75
N GLY A 14 3.66 -0.60 3.06
CA GLY A 14 4.86 -0.36 3.86
C GLY A 14 5.84 -1.53 3.87
N LEU A 15 5.33 -2.78 3.88
CA LEU A 15 6.16 -3.98 3.85
C LEU A 15 6.76 -4.24 2.45
N THR A 16 6.10 -3.84 1.38
CA THR A 16 6.48 -4.23 0.01
C THR A 16 7.17 -3.14 -0.80
N GLU A 17 7.04 -1.85 -0.44
CA GLU A 17 7.62 -0.74 -1.21
C GLU A 17 9.15 -0.79 -1.29
N PHE A 18 9.81 -1.18 -0.20
CA PHE A 18 11.27 -1.22 -0.13
C PHE A 18 11.87 -2.52 -0.70
N LEU A 19 11.01 -3.49 -1.01
CA LEU A 19 11.39 -4.76 -1.61
C LEU A 19 11.21 -4.66 -3.14
N PRO A 20 12.12 -5.21 -3.96
CA PRO A 20 12.01 -5.17 -5.42
C PRO A 20 10.98 -6.20 -5.95
N ILE A 21 9.74 -6.13 -5.44
CA ILE A 21 8.67 -7.11 -5.69
C ILE A 21 7.35 -6.47 -6.15
N SER A 22 7.35 -5.17 -6.46
CA SER A 22 6.17 -4.38 -6.86
C SER A 22 5.06 -4.30 -5.81
N SER A 23 5.08 -3.23 -5.03
CA SER A 23 4.05 -2.92 -4.02
C SER A 23 2.64 -2.73 -4.62
N SER A 24 2.55 -2.03 -5.76
CA SER A 24 1.27 -1.83 -6.47
C SER A 24 0.58 -3.14 -6.87
N ALA A 25 1.34 -4.17 -7.26
CA ALA A 25 0.79 -5.49 -7.54
C ALA A 25 0.26 -6.16 -6.27
N HIS A 26 1.00 -6.06 -5.16
CA HIS A 26 0.58 -6.62 -3.87
C HIS A 26 -0.67 -5.94 -3.31
N LEU A 27 -0.80 -4.62 -3.45
CA LEU A 27 -2.03 -3.89 -3.08
C LEU A 27 -3.25 -4.43 -3.84
N ARG A 28 -3.11 -4.58 -5.16
CA ARG A 28 -4.20 -5.05 -6.02
C ARG A 28 -4.57 -6.50 -5.75
N LEU A 29 -3.58 -7.37 -5.56
CA LEU A 29 -3.79 -8.78 -5.23
C LEU A 29 -4.43 -8.94 -3.85
N THR A 30 -3.97 -8.18 -2.85
CA THR A 30 -4.54 -8.22 -1.49
C THR A 30 -6.02 -7.82 -1.52
N ALA A 31 -6.36 -6.72 -2.19
CA ALA A 31 -7.75 -6.29 -2.35
C ALA A 31 -8.58 -7.36 -3.08
N ALA A 32 -8.09 -7.90 -4.19
CA ALA A 32 -8.79 -8.93 -4.95
C ALA A 32 -9.04 -10.22 -4.13
N PHE A 33 -8.05 -10.70 -3.39
CA PHE A 33 -8.19 -11.89 -2.54
C PHE A 33 -9.13 -11.68 -1.36
N ALA A 34 -9.19 -10.46 -0.83
CA ALA A 34 -10.10 -10.10 0.26
C ALA A 34 -11.51 -9.73 -0.22
N GLY A 35 -11.75 -9.70 -1.54
CA GLY A 35 -13.03 -9.28 -2.13
C GLY A 35 -13.32 -7.78 -2.00
N TRP A 36 -12.27 -6.96 -1.84
CA TRP A 36 -12.36 -5.52 -1.75
C TRP A 36 -12.30 -4.86 -3.13
N GLU A 37 -12.80 -3.63 -3.20
CA GLU A 37 -12.64 -2.80 -4.39
C GLU A 37 -11.17 -2.47 -4.65
N ASP A 38 -10.82 -2.24 -5.92
CA ASP A 38 -9.48 -1.83 -6.30
C ASP A 38 -9.14 -0.51 -5.61
N PRO A 39 -8.08 -0.44 -4.77
CA PRO A 39 -7.70 0.78 -4.09
C PRO A 39 -7.37 1.93 -5.06
N GLY A 40 -6.98 1.59 -6.29
CA GLY A 40 -6.77 2.55 -7.36
C GLY A 40 -5.51 3.39 -7.22
N ALA A 41 -5.21 4.16 -8.28
CA ALA A 41 -3.98 4.92 -8.39
C ALA A 41 -3.82 5.99 -7.30
N ALA A 42 -4.93 6.62 -6.86
CA ALA A 42 -4.91 7.65 -5.84
C ALA A 42 -4.46 7.11 -4.47
N PHE A 43 -4.96 5.93 -4.07
CA PHE A 43 -4.55 5.30 -2.82
C PHE A 43 -3.08 4.90 -2.85
N THR A 44 -2.62 4.29 -3.96
CA THR A 44 -1.21 3.94 -4.16
C THR A 44 -0.31 5.16 -4.06
N ALA A 45 -0.65 6.27 -4.73
CA ALA A 45 0.15 7.49 -4.69
C ALA A 45 0.23 8.10 -3.27
N ILE A 46 -0.88 8.15 -2.54
CA ILE A 46 -0.91 8.70 -1.17
C ILE A 46 -0.08 7.82 -0.22
N THR A 47 -0.21 6.50 -0.33
CA THR A 47 0.53 5.58 0.56
C THR A 47 2.02 5.52 0.23
N GLN A 48 2.41 5.79 -1.03
CA GLN A 48 3.81 6.00 -1.44
C GLN A 48 4.46 7.22 -0.77
N ILE A 49 3.71 8.31 -0.60
CA ILE A 49 4.20 9.47 0.17
C ILE A 49 4.50 9.06 1.62
N GLY A 50 3.69 8.18 2.20
CA GLY A 50 3.93 7.61 3.53
C GLY A 50 5.24 6.83 3.61
N THR A 51 5.52 5.97 2.64
CA THR A 51 6.78 5.20 2.57
C THR A 51 7.99 6.07 2.25
N GLU A 52 7.85 7.10 1.41
CA GLU A 52 8.90 8.10 1.17
C GLU A 52 9.23 8.88 2.46
N THR A 53 8.20 9.30 3.19
CA THR A 53 8.36 9.97 4.49
C THR A 53 9.09 9.07 5.50
N ALA A 54 8.80 7.76 5.51
CA ALA A 54 9.50 6.81 6.37
C ALA A 54 11.01 6.75 6.07
N VAL A 55 11.41 6.84 4.80
CA VAL A 55 12.82 6.93 4.39
C VAL A 55 13.45 8.22 4.89
N LEU A 56 12.78 9.37 4.72
CA LEU A 56 13.25 10.68 5.20
C LEU A 56 13.41 10.78 6.73
N ILE A 57 12.63 9.99 7.48
CA ILE A 57 12.72 9.95 8.95
C ILE A 57 13.85 9.03 9.40
N TYR A 58 14.08 7.92 8.69
CA TYR A 58 15.04 6.89 9.10
C TYR A 58 16.49 7.23 8.73
N PHE A 59 16.72 7.84 7.56
CA PHE A 59 18.03 8.24 7.06
C PHE A 59 18.29 9.74 7.27
#